data_AF-S2W142-F1
#
_entry.id   AF-S2W142-F1
#
_cell.length_a   1.000
_cell.length_b   1.000
_cell.length_c   1.000
_cell.angle_alpha   90.00
_cell.angle_beta   90.00
_cell.angle_gamma   90.00
#
_symmetry.space_group_name_H-M   'P 1'
#
loop_
_entity.id
_entity.type
_entity.pdbx_description
1 polymer ?
#
loop_
_entity_poly.entity_id
_entity_poly.type
_entity_poly.pdbx_seq_one_letter_code
_entity_poly.pdbx_strand_id
1 'polypeptide(L)'
;MSGIAVAAPVLTWAQRRSGRADDEIRKKFSDWDKWLSFEKKPSFAQVEKVADFTRVPLGYFFLPVPPIEKLPIPDFRVGRSAPIEASEDLFETIYLNQRRQAWYEDYLADFGEPERLTFVGSAAGFSVEKAASMISDALEYGVEKRAQFRNIDDARLYLIETFEELGGGTSSSELYGRQQHSSDARYRGVQGFYAPI
;
A
#
# COMPACT_ATOMS: atom_id res chain seq x y z
N MET A 1 25.18 -30.75 -3.67
CA MET A 1 24.78 -29.49 -2.99
C MET A 1 23.88 -29.86 -1.81
N SER A 2 24.14 -29.32 -0.62
CA SER A 2 23.33 -29.58 0.58
C SER A 2 21.96 -28.89 0.48
N GLY A 3 20.91 -29.59 0.89
CA GLY A 3 19.57 -29.02 1.00
C GLY A 3 19.44 -28.17 2.27
N ILE A 4 18.64 -27.11 2.21
CA ILE A 4 18.39 -26.18 3.30
C ILE A 4 16.99 -26.42 3.86
N ALA A 5 16.85 -26.30 5.18
CA ALA A 5 15.55 -26.37 5.82
C ALA A 5 14.77 -25.07 5.55
N VAL A 6 13.62 -25.20 4.91
CA VAL A 6 12.63 -24.13 4.72
C VAL A 6 11.30 -24.67 5.21
N ALA A 7 10.58 -23.90 6.01
CA ALA A 7 9.28 -24.32 6.53
C ALA A 7 8.23 -24.32 5.41
N ALA A 8 7.52 -25.44 5.22
CA ALA A 8 6.43 -25.52 4.23
C ALA A 8 5.38 -24.40 4.38
N PRO A 9 4.97 -23.98 5.60
CA PRO A 9 4.09 -22.83 5.76
C PRO A 9 4.63 -21.53 5.15
N VAL A 10 5.95 -21.30 5.20
CA VAL A 10 6.58 -20.11 4.61
C VAL A 10 6.58 -20.17 3.09
N LEU A 11 6.81 -21.35 2.49
CA LEU A 11 6.69 -21.55 1.04
C LEU A 11 5.26 -21.28 0.55
N THR A 12 4.25 -21.84 1.23
CA THR A 12 2.84 -21.63 0.91
C THR A 12 2.43 -20.17 1.09
N TRP A 13 2.89 -19.53 2.16
CA TRP A 13 2.64 -18.10 2.39
C TRP A 13 3.25 -17.23 1.29
N ALA A 14 4.53 -17.42 0.95
CA ALA A 14 5.21 -16.64 -0.09
C ALA A 14 4.51 -16.77 -1.44
N GLN A 15 4.06 -17.99 -1.79
CA GLN A 15 3.27 -18.22 -2.99
C GLN A 15 1.96 -17.42 -2.96
N ARG A 16 1.13 -17.58 -1.91
CA ARG A 16 -0.17 -16.89 -1.81
C ARG A 16 -0.01 -15.38 -1.86
N ARG A 17 0.95 -14.85 -1.11
CA ARG A 17 1.32 -13.43 -1.08
C ARG A 17 1.64 -12.89 -2.47
N SER A 18 2.38 -13.66 -3.26
CA SER A 18 2.79 -13.25 -4.60
C SER A 18 1.66 -13.28 -5.64
N GLY A 19 0.49 -13.81 -5.28
CA GLY A 19 -0.64 -14.00 -6.21
C GLY A 19 -0.40 -15.09 -7.26
N ARG A 20 0.66 -15.89 -7.12
CA ARG A 20 1.02 -16.95 -8.06
C ARG A 20 0.13 -18.17 -7.86
N ALA A 21 -0.52 -18.60 -8.93
CA ALA A 21 -1.37 -19.79 -8.90
C ALA A 21 -0.55 -21.07 -8.67
N ASP A 22 -1.21 -22.11 -8.17
CA ASP A 22 -0.58 -23.40 -7.86
C ASP A 22 0.09 -24.03 -9.09
N ASP A 23 -0.54 -23.94 -10.25
CA ASP A 23 -0.02 -24.47 -11.50
C ASP A 23 1.22 -23.69 -11.99
N GLU A 24 1.22 -22.36 -11.84
CA GLU A 24 2.38 -21.52 -12.18
C GLU A 24 3.62 -21.91 -11.38
N ILE A 25 3.47 -22.06 -10.05
CA ILE A 25 4.61 -22.36 -9.19
C ILE A 25 5.12 -23.79 -9.40
N ARG A 26 4.23 -24.77 -9.59
CA ARG A 26 4.59 -26.18 -9.89
C ARG A 26 5.26 -26.32 -11.24
N LYS A 27 4.84 -25.54 -12.24
CA LYS A 27 5.49 -25.49 -13.56
C LYS A 27 6.90 -24.91 -13.48
N LYS A 28 7.12 -23.92 -12.62
CA LYS A 28 8.44 -23.29 -12.42
C LYS A 28 9.38 -24.14 -11.55
N PHE A 29 8.84 -24.83 -10.54
CA PHE A 29 9.58 -25.60 -9.55
C PHE A 29 9.03 -27.03 -9.45
N SER A 30 9.63 -27.96 -10.20
CA SER A 30 9.14 -29.35 -10.32
C SER A 30 9.19 -30.17 -9.03
N ASP A 31 10.03 -29.80 -8.06
CA ASP A 31 10.10 -30.45 -6.74
C ASP A 31 9.26 -29.71 -5.68
N TRP A 32 8.42 -28.73 -6.05
CA TRP A 32 7.62 -27.91 -5.12
C TRP A 32 6.86 -28.73 -4.08
N ASP A 33 6.11 -29.75 -4.52
CA ASP A 33 5.35 -30.62 -3.61
C ASP A 33 6.24 -31.39 -2.64
N LYS A 34 7.40 -31.85 -3.12
CA LYS A 34 8.36 -32.58 -2.30
C LYS A 34 9.00 -31.68 -1.25
N TRP A 35 9.09 -30.37 -1.52
CA TRP A 35 9.50 -29.39 -0.52
C TRP A 35 8.40 -29.18 0.52
N LEU A 36 7.13 -29.13 0.11
CA LEU A 36 5.99 -28.98 1.03
C LEU A 36 5.76 -30.23 1.90
N SER A 37 5.98 -31.43 1.37
CA SER A 37 5.87 -32.69 2.10
C SER A 37 7.13 -33.08 2.87
N PHE A 38 8.19 -32.27 2.81
CA PHE A 38 9.51 -32.52 3.39
C PHE A 38 10.24 -33.76 2.85
N GLU A 39 9.76 -34.39 1.77
CA GLU A 39 10.46 -35.48 1.07
C GLU A 39 11.80 -35.03 0.46
N LYS A 40 11.89 -33.75 0.09
CA LYS A 40 13.13 -33.12 -0.38
C LYS A 40 13.30 -31.75 0.27
N LYS A 41 14.56 -31.33 0.37
CA LYS A 41 14.92 -29.96 0.76
C LYS A 41 15.38 -29.17 -0.46
N PRO A 42 14.91 -27.92 -0.66
CA PRO A 42 15.45 -27.06 -1.70
C PRO A 42 16.92 -26.74 -1.40
N SER A 43 17.73 -26.51 -2.43
CA SER A 43 19.05 -25.90 -2.27
C SER A 43 18.93 -24.39 -2.07
N PHE A 44 19.98 -23.73 -1.57
CA PHE A 44 20.01 -22.26 -1.45
C PHE A 44 19.63 -21.57 -2.77
N ALA A 45 20.24 -21.98 -3.88
CA ALA A 45 19.97 -21.44 -5.21
C ALA A 45 18.52 -21.69 -5.69
N GLN A 46 17.84 -22.72 -5.18
CA GLN A 46 16.42 -22.91 -5.44
C GLN A 46 15.57 -21.96 -4.60
N VAL A 47 15.92 -21.75 -3.33
CA VAL A 47 15.26 -20.77 -2.46
C VAL A 47 15.41 -19.35 -3.01
N GLU A 48 16.60 -18.95 -3.47
CA GLU A 48 16.83 -17.67 -4.16
C GLU A 48 15.89 -17.49 -5.36
N LYS A 49 15.76 -18.52 -6.20
CA LYS A 49 14.84 -18.47 -7.34
C LYS A 49 13.37 -18.37 -6.92
N VAL A 50 12.98 -18.99 -5.81
CA VAL A 50 11.63 -18.85 -5.25
C VAL A 50 11.43 -17.43 -4.73
N ALA A 51 12.40 -16.87 -4.01
CA ALA A 51 12.37 -15.50 -3.52
C ALA A 51 12.18 -14.49 -4.66
N ASP A 52 12.97 -14.61 -5.72
CA ASP A 52 12.85 -13.76 -6.91
C ASP A 52 11.49 -13.91 -7.62
N PHE A 53 11.00 -15.15 -7.75
CA PHE A 53 9.76 -15.44 -8.44
C PHE A 53 8.52 -14.94 -7.68
N THR A 54 8.57 -15.04 -6.34
CA THR A 54 7.49 -14.61 -5.45
C THR A 54 7.60 -13.14 -5.03
N ARG A 55 8.75 -12.49 -5.29
CA ARG A 55 9.09 -11.17 -4.74
C ARG A 55 8.92 -11.15 -3.22
N VAL A 56 9.49 -12.16 -2.57
CA VAL A 56 9.56 -12.22 -1.12
C VAL A 56 11.02 -12.09 -0.74
N PRO A 57 11.40 -11.21 0.20
CA PRO A 57 12.77 -11.09 0.65
C PRO A 57 13.35 -12.45 1.05
N LEU A 58 14.52 -12.81 0.50
CA LEU A 58 15.15 -14.12 0.71
C LEU A 58 15.24 -14.51 2.19
N GLY A 59 15.52 -13.54 3.07
CA GLY A 59 15.61 -13.75 4.52
C GLY A 59 14.35 -14.35 5.15
N TYR A 60 13.17 -14.11 4.56
CA TYR A 60 11.90 -14.59 5.10
C TYR A 60 11.74 -16.10 4.98
N PHE A 61 12.38 -16.73 3.97
CA PHE A 61 12.36 -18.19 3.80
C PHE A 61 13.08 -18.94 4.92
N PHE A 62 13.83 -18.24 5.76
CA PHE A 62 14.53 -18.80 6.92
C PHE A 62 13.77 -18.57 8.24
N LEU A 63 12.58 -17.96 8.18
CA LEU A 63 11.71 -17.84 9.35
C LEU A 63 11.07 -19.19 9.70
N PRO A 64 10.84 -19.48 10.99
CA PRO A 64 10.18 -20.71 11.41
C PRO A 64 8.68 -20.73 11.06
N VAL A 65 8.07 -19.56 10.94
CA VAL A 65 6.66 -19.34 10.58
C VAL A 65 6.55 -18.12 9.65
N PRO A 66 5.50 -18.03 8.83
CA PRO A 66 5.22 -16.82 8.04
C PRO A 66 5.17 -15.57 8.93
N PRO A 67 5.70 -14.43 8.46
CA PRO A 67 5.59 -13.18 9.18
C PRO A 67 4.14 -12.68 9.19
N ILE A 68 3.77 -11.92 10.22
CA ILE A 68 2.51 -11.18 10.29
C ILE A 68 2.79 -9.75 9.85
N GLU A 69 2.37 -9.39 8.64
CA GLU A 69 2.55 -8.05 8.10
C GLU A 69 1.31 -7.20 8.37
N LYS A 70 1.44 -6.17 9.20
CA LYS A 70 0.38 -5.20 9.46
C LYS A 70 0.71 -3.89 8.76
N LEU A 71 -0.29 -3.29 8.12
CA LEU A 71 -0.12 -1.96 7.56
C LEU A 71 0.17 -0.96 8.70
N PRO A 72 1.14 -0.04 8.52
CA PRO A 72 1.49 0.93 9.55
C PRO A 72 0.49 2.10 9.62
N ILE A 73 -0.58 2.04 8.82
CA ILE A 73 -1.70 2.99 8.77
C ILE A 73 -3.02 2.21 8.71
N PRO A 74 -4.17 2.79 9.13
CA PRO A 74 -5.48 2.18 8.95
C PRO A 74 -5.77 1.86 7.48
N ASP A 75 -6.25 0.64 7.21
CA ASP A 75 -6.55 0.19 5.84
C ASP A 75 -8.01 0.45 5.48
N PHE A 76 -8.26 1.57 4.80
CA PHE A 76 -9.60 1.93 4.29
C PHE A 76 -9.92 1.34 2.91
N ARG A 77 -9.06 0.48 2.33
CA ARG A 77 -9.39 -0.24 1.09
C ARG A 77 -10.47 -1.30 1.34
N VAL A 78 -10.71 -1.64 2.61
CA VAL A 78 -11.67 -2.66 3.02
C VAL A 78 -13.08 -2.05 3.01
N GLY A 79 -13.77 -2.22 1.88
CA GLY A 79 -15.23 -2.09 1.78
C GLY A 79 -15.95 -3.38 2.19
N ARG A 80 -16.91 -3.86 1.39
CA ARG A 80 -17.72 -5.07 1.65
C ARG A 80 -17.02 -6.43 1.44
N SER A 81 -15.73 -6.46 1.14
CA SER A 81 -14.99 -7.69 0.80
C SER A 81 -13.92 -8.04 1.84
N ALA A 82 -13.50 -9.31 1.85
CA ALA A 82 -12.45 -9.80 2.74
C ALA A 82 -11.16 -8.98 2.59
N PRO A 83 -10.34 -8.86 3.66
CA PRO A 83 -9.08 -8.11 3.61
C PRO A 83 -8.18 -8.62 2.49
N ILE A 84 -7.81 -7.74 1.57
CA ILE A 84 -6.79 -8.03 0.55
C ILE A 84 -5.44 -7.80 1.23
N GLU A 85 -4.64 -8.86 1.38
CA GLU A 85 -3.26 -8.74 1.87
C GLU A 85 -2.54 -7.63 1.09
N ALA A 86 -1.90 -6.71 1.82
CA ALA A 86 -1.18 -5.60 1.20
C ALA A 86 0.01 -6.13 0.40
N SER A 87 0.14 -5.71 -0.86
CA SER A 87 1.30 -6.04 -1.68
C SER A 87 2.58 -5.40 -1.14
N GLU A 88 3.74 -5.94 -1.49
CA GLU A 88 5.04 -5.33 -1.19
C GLU A 88 5.12 -3.90 -1.76
N ASP A 89 4.70 -3.70 -3.02
CA ASP A 89 4.61 -2.37 -3.65
C ASP A 89 3.78 -1.38 -2.80
N LEU A 90 2.69 -1.84 -2.16
CA LEU A 90 1.89 -0.99 -1.28
C LEU A 90 2.64 -0.65 0.01
N PHE A 91 3.34 -1.61 0.61
CA PHE A 91 4.20 -1.34 1.78
C PHE A 91 5.29 -0.33 1.46
N GLU A 92 6.03 -0.53 0.37
CA GLU A 92 7.08 0.40 -0.08
C GLU A 92 6.54 1.81 -0.27
N THR A 93 5.37 1.91 -0.88
CA THR A 93 4.67 3.17 -1.09
C THR A 93 4.30 3.86 0.21
N ILE A 94 3.75 3.13 1.18
CA ILE A 94 3.38 3.68 2.48
C ILE A 94 4.63 4.16 3.22
N TYR A 95 5.70 3.35 3.24
CA TYR A 95 6.95 3.75 3.90
C TYR A 95 7.62 4.95 3.21
N LEU A 96 7.55 5.05 1.88
CA LEU A 96 8.04 6.23 1.16
C LEU A 96 7.29 7.49 1.58
N ASN A 97 5.97 7.41 1.67
CA ASN A 97 5.12 8.53 2.06
C ASN A 97 5.32 8.91 3.53
N GLN A 98 5.46 7.95 4.44
CA GLN A 98 5.81 8.22 5.85
C GLN A 98 7.16 8.93 5.99
N ARG A 99 8.18 8.54 5.22
CA ARG A 99 9.47 9.25 5.21
C ARG A 99 9.36 10.67 4.70
N ARG A 100 8.54 10.90 3.66
CA ARG A 100 8.26 12.25 3.13
C ARG A 100 7.53 13.11 4.15
N GLN A 101 6.55 12.53 4.85
CA GLN A 101 5.84 13.19 5.93
C GLN A 101 6.79 13.62 7.05
N ALA A 102 7.58 12.68 7.57
CA ALA A 102 8.54 12.95 8.65
C ALA A 102 9.52 14.05 8.25
N TRP A 103 10.06 14.00 7.02
CA TRP A 103 10.91 15.06 6.49
C TRP A 103 10.20 16.42 6.43
N TYR A 104 8.93 16.45 6.06
CA TYR A 104 8.15 17.69 6.00
C TYR A 104 7.84 18.25 7.40
N GLU A 105 7.57 17.38 8.37
CA GLU A 105 7.41 17.76 9.78
C GLU A 105 8.71 18.38 10.34
N ASP A 106 9.86 17.73 10.09
CA ASP A 106 11.18 18.26 10.46
C ASP A 106 11.44 19.62 9.78
N TYR A 107 11.13 19.71 8.47
CA TYR A 107 11.27 20.95 7.71
C TYR A 107 10.42 22.07 8.32
N LEU A 108 9.14 21.84 8.62
CA LEU A 108 8.29 22.87 9.22
C LEU A 108 8.83 23.31 10.58
N ALA A 109 9.27 22.38 11.42
CA ALA A 109 9.84 22.69 12.74
C ALA A 109 11.05 23.65 12.66
N ASP A 110 11.87 23.56 11.62
CA ASP A 110 13.01 24.46 11.40
C ASP A 110 12.58 25.91 11.08
N PHE A 111 11.37 26.14 10.56
CA PHE A 111 10.83 27.47 10.23
C PHE A 111 9.84 28.00 11.29
N GLY A 112 9.56 27.24 12.36
CA GLY A 112 8.66 27.58 13.47
C GLY A 112 7.52 26.58 13.65
N GLU A 113 6.76 26.67 14.75
CA GLU A 113 5.58 25.81 14.92
C GLU A 113 4.48 26.24 13.93
N PRO A 114 4.09 25.38 12.97
CA PRO A 114 3.02 25.71 12.04
C PRO A 114 1.70 25.91 12.79
N GLU A 115 0.89 26.86 12.34
CA GLU A 115 -0.44 27.07 12.91
C GLU A 115 -1.28 25.80 12.71
N ARG A 116 -1.90 25.32 13.80
CA ARG A 116 -2.72 24.11 13.75
C ARG A 116 -3.89 24.29 12.81
N LEU A 117 -4.05 23.35 11.90
CA LEU A 117 -5.19 23.32 11.00
C LEU A 117 -6.46 22.97 11.78
N THR A 118 -7.41 23.91 11.83
CA THR A 118 -8.62 23.82 12.65
C THR A 118 -9.55 22.67 12.26
N PHE A 119 -9.44 22.17 11.03
CA PHE A 119 -10.25 21.06 10.55
C PHE A 119 -9.73 19.68 10.97
N VAL A 120 -8.45 19.54 11.35
CA VAL A 120 -7.85 18.26 11.74
C VAL A 120 -8.45 17.79 13.06
N GLY A 121 -9.05 16.58 13.05
CA GLY A 121 -9.72 16.01 14.23
C GLY A 121 -11.07 16.66 14.58
N SER A 122 -11.48 17.73 13.89
CA SER A 122 -12.73 18.46 14.18
C SER A 122 -14.00 17.61 14.04
N ALA A 123 -13.94 16.54 13.24
CA ALA A 123 -15.06 15.63 13.01
C ALA A 123 -15.22 14.55 14.12
N ALA A 124 -14.31 14.49 15.09
CA ALA A 124 -14.33 13.47 16.14
C ALA A 124 -15.64 13.48 16.92
N GLY A 125 -16.28 12.31 17.04
CA GLY A 125 -17.54 12.14 17.76
C GLY A 125 -18.80 12.49 16.97
N PHE A 126 -18.70 12.98 15.74
CA PHE A 126 -19.85 13.14 14.85
C PHE A 126 -20.19 11.87 14.06
N SER A 127 -21.40 11.82 13.51
CA SER A 127 -21.81 10.75 12.59
C SER A 127 -21.04 10.82 11.28
N VAL A 128 -21.01 9.72 10.53
CA VAL A 128 -20.34 9.64 9.22
C VAL A 128 -20.91 10.69 8.26
N GLU A 129 -22.22 10.90 8.24
CA GLU A 129 -22.90 11.87 7.38
C GLU A 129 -22.49 13.31 7.72
N LYS A 130 -22.40 13.61 9.02
CA LYS A 130 -21.98 14.95 9.47
C LYS A 130 -20.50 15.19 9.19
N ALA A 131 -19.64 14.21 9.43
CA ALA A 131 -18.23 14.29 9.08
C ALA A 131 -18.04 14.49 7.56
N ALA A 132 -18.78 13.74 6.74
CA ALA A 132 -18.75 13.89 5.29
C ALA A 132 -19.23 15.27 4.83
N SER A 133 -20.27 15.83 5.46
CA SER A 133 -20.71 17.21 5.20
C SER A 133 -19.61 18.20 5.54
N MET A 134 -19.03 18.11 6.74
CA MET A 134 -17.94 19.02 7.18
C MET A 134 -16.75 19.01 6.22
N ILE A 135 -16.34 17.82 5.75
CA ILE A 135 -15.26 17.67 4.76
C ILE A 135 -15.67 18.29 3.42
N SER A 136 -16.90 18.03 2.96
CA SER A 136 -17.39 18.56 1.68
C SER A 136 -17.52 20.08 1.70
N ASP A 137 -17.95 20.65 2.84
CA ASP A 137 -18.08 22.09 3.05
C ASP A 137 -16.70 22.75 3.10
N ALA A 138 -15.75 22.17 3.84
CA ALA A 138 -14.37 22.69 3.91
C ALA A 138 -13.67 22.67 2.54
N LEU A 139 -13.90 21.64 1.73
CA LEU A 139 -13.33 21.50 0.38
C LEU A 139 -14.17 22.19 -0.71
N GLU A 140 -15.26 22.89 -0.34
CA GLU A 140 -16.23 23.49 -1.26
C GLU A 140 -16.71 22.52 -2.37
N TYR A 141 -16.74 21.22 -2.05
CA TYR A 141 -16.93 20.12 -3.00
C TYR A 141 -18.37 19.57 -2.97
N GLY A 142 -19.34 20.49 -2.99
CA GLY A 142 -20.77 20.19 -3.01
C GLY A 142 -21.27 19.61 -4.35
N VAL A 143 -22.57 19.23 -4.39
CA VAL A 143 -23.21 18.67 -5.60
C VAL A 143 -23.09 19.61 -6.81
N GLU A 144 -23.33 20.91 -6.62
CA GLU A 144 -23.26 21.90 -7.69
C GLU A 144 -21.85 22.04 -8.25
N LYS A 145 -20.84 22.09 -7.38
CA LYS A 145 -19.43 22.15 -7.79
C LYS A 145 -19.02 20.91 -8.58
N ARG A 146 -19.43 19.72 -8.12
CA ARG A 146 -19.15 18.45 -8.81
C ARG A 146 -19.72 18.41 -10.23
N ALA A 147 -20.90 18.98 -10.43
CA ALA A 147 -21.54 19.03 -11.75
C ALA A 147 -20.81 19.91 -12.77
N GLN A 148 -19.88 20.77 -12.33
CA GLN A 148 -19.12 21.67 -13.21
C GLN A 148 -17.86 21.01 -13.81
N PHE A 149 -17.35 19.93 -13.21
CA PHE A 149 -16.14 19.26 -13.71
C PHE A 149 -16.44 18.41 -14.94
N ARG A 150 -15.58 18.54 -15.97
CA ARG A 150 -15.75 17.83 -17.24
C ARG A 150 -15.20 16.40 -17.18
N ASN A 151 -14.22 16.19 -16.32
CA ASN A 151 -13.55 14.91 -16.14
C ASN A 151 -13.04 14.77 -14.69
N ILE A 152 -12.57 13.57 -14.36
CA ILE A 152 -12.09 13.24 -13.01
C ILE A 152 -10.78 13.93 -12.65
N ASP A 153 -9.93 14.24 -13.63
CA ASP A 153 -8.65 14.91 -13.42
C ASP A 153 -8.87 16.37 -12.99
N ASP A 154 -9.84 17.07 -13.58
CA ASP A 154 -10.23 18.42 -13.19
C ASP A 154 -10.72 18.45 -11.73
N ALA A 155 -11.57 17.48 -11.36
CA ALA A 155 -12.07 17.35 -9.99
C ALA A 155 -10.93 17.04 -9.00
N ARG A 156 -9.98 16.20 -9.41
CA ARG A 156 -8.81 15.85 -8.60
C ARG A 156 -7.90 17.06 -8.37
N LEU A 157 -7.61 17.83 -9.42
CA LEU A 157 -6.79 19.04 -9.31
C LEU A 157 -7.44 20.06 -8.38
N TYR A 158 -8.75 20.29 -8.54
CA TYR A 158 -9.50 21.18 -7.65
C TYR A 158 -9.40 20.75 -6.18
N LEU A 159 -9.59 19.46 -5.88
CA LEU A 159 -9.49 18.96 -4.50
C LEU A 159 -8.08 19.10 -3.91
N ILE A 160 -7.04 18.98 -4.73
CA ILE A 160 -5.65 19.22 -4.31
C ILE A 160 -5.48 20.69 -3.96
N GLU A 161 -5.84 21.59 -4.88
CA GLU A 161 -5.68 23.04 -4.71
C GLU A 161 -6.45 23.55 -3.50
N THR A 162 -7.73 23.19 -3.36
CA THR A 162 -8.54 23.63 -2.22
C THR A 162 -8.03 23.05 -0.90
N PHE A 163 -7.50 21.82 -0.87
CA PHE A 163 -6.87 21.30 0.34
C PHE A 163 -5.57 22.03 0.70
N GLU A 164 -4.78 22.42 -0.31
CA GLU A 164 -3.55 23.18 -0.11
C GLU A 164 -3.83 24.61 0.35
N GLU A 165 -4.91 25.24 -0.12
CA GLU A 165 -5.40 26.53 0.36
C GLU A 165 -5.84 26.49 1.83
N LEU A 166 -6.31 25.33 2.31
CA LEU A 166 -6.60 25.10 3.74
C LEU A 166 -5.33 24.89 4.58
N GLY A 167 -4.14 24.91 3.98
CA GLY A 167 -2.85 24.70 4.64
C GLY A 167 -2.40 23.24 4.71
N GLY A 168 -3.13 22.33 4.05
CA GLY A 168 -2.70 20.95 3.91
C GLY A 168 -1.63 20.76 2.84
N GLY A 169 -0.80 19.72 2.95
CA GLY A 169 0.17 19.34 1.90
C GLY A 169 -0.32 18.13 1.11
N THR A 170 -0.09 18.10 -0.20
CA THR A 170 -0.36 16.89 -1.00
C THR A 170 0.91 16.22 -1.50
N SER A 171 0.88 14.89 -1.65
CA SER A 171 1.91 14.18 -2.41
C SER A 171 1.27 13.24 -3.43
N SER A 172 1.84 13.26 -4.62
CA SER A 172 1.53 12.32 -5.67
C SER A 172 2.78 11.51 -6.03
N SER A 173 2.57 10.21 -6.23
CA SER A 173 3.55 9.32 -6.85
C SER A 173 2.84 8.54 -7.93
N GLU A 174 3.45 8.48 -9.11
CA GLU A 174 3.04 7.52 -10.12
C GLU A 174 3.68 6.18 -9.76
N LEU A 175 2.88 5.20 -9.31
CA LEU A 175 3.35 3.81 -9.34
C LEU A 175 3.20 3.30 -10.77
N TYR A 176 4.33 3.05 -11.42
CA TYR A 176 4.35 2.13 -12.55
C TYR A 176 4.17 0.72 -12.01
N GLY A 177 2.92 0.25 -11.98
CA GLY A 177 2.63 -1.16 -11.78
C GLY A 177 3.27 -1.97 -12.91
N ARG A 178 4.43 -2.57 -12.67
CA ARG A 178 4.99 -3.63 -13.51
C ARG A 178 4.24 -4.95 -13.25
N GLN A 179 2.91 -4.91 -13.34
CA GLN A 179 2.10 -6.12 -13.51
C GLN A 179 2.01 -6.39 -15.01
N GLN A 180 2.96 -7.16 -15.53
CA GLN A 180 2.79 -7.85 -16.80
C GLN A 180 1.70 -8.92 -16.60
N HIS A 181 0.43 -8.53 -16.67
CA HIS A 181 -0.67 -9.38 -17.18
C HIS A 181 -2.03 -8.69 -17.33
N SER A 182 -2.13 -7.36 -17.21
CA SER A 182 -3.28 -6.64 -17.72
C SER A 182 -2.81 -5.34 -18.37
N SER A 183 -3.01 -5.23 -19.68
CA SER A 183 -2.84 -3.98 -20.40
C SER A 183 -3.80 -2.95 -19.82
N ASP A 184 -3.25 -1.80 -19.41
CA ASP A 184 -3.96 -0.53 -19.22
C ASP A 184 -4.42 -0.16 -17.79
N ALA A 185 -3.49 -0.07 -16.83
CA ALA A 185 -3.73 0.63 -15.57
C ALA A 185 -2.57 1.57 -15.21
N ARG A 186 -2.58 2.79 -15.78
CA ARG A 186 -1.84 3.91 -15.20
C ARG A 186 -2.57 4.38 -13.94
N TYR A 187 -2.16 3.94 -12.76
CA TYR A 187 -2.68 4.48 -11.51
C TYR A 187 -1.98 5.82 -11.18
N ARG A 188 -2.65 6.92 -11.51
CA ARG A 188 -2.32 8.27 -11.01
C ARG A 188 -3.13 8.56 -9.75
N GLY A 189 -2.68 8.05 -8.61
CA GLY A 189 -3.30 8.33 -7.31
C GLY A 189 -2.64 9.52 -6.61
N VAL A 190 -3.41 10.42 -5.98
CA VAL A 190 -2.89 11.14 -4.80
C VAL A 190 -2.72 10.08 -3.72
N GLN A 191 -1.54 9.99 -3.12
CA GLN A 191 -1.24 8.93 -2.15
C GLN A 191 -1.14 9.42 -0.72
N GLY A 192 -1.11 10.73 -0.52
CA GLY A 192 -1.13 11.32 0.81
C GLY A 192 -1.65 12.75 0.77
N PHE A 193 -2.51 13.05 1.74
CA PHE A 193 -2.81 14.39 2.21
C PHE A 193 -2.15 14.49 3.59
N TYR A 194 -1.26 15.46 3.76
CA TYR A 194 -0.56 15.73 5.00
C TYR A 194 -1.13 16.98 5.63
N ALA A 195 -1.23 16.99 6.95
CA ALA A 195 -1.61 18.17 7.71
C ALA A 195 -0.69 18.21 8.94
N PRO A 196 0.01 19.33 9.22
CA PRO A 196 0.67 19.49 10.49
C PRO A 196 -0.36 19.38 11.62
N ILE A 197 -0.03 18.58 12.65
CA ILE A 197 -0.91 18.26 13.79
C ILE A 197 -0.81 19.34 14.88
#